data_AF-A0A954H1G7-F1
#
_entry.id   AF-A0A954H1G7-F1
#
_cell.length_a   1.000
_cell.length_b   1.000
_cell.length_c   1.000
_cell.angle_alpha   90.00
_cell.angle_beta   90.00
_cell.angle_gamma   90.00
#
_symmetry.space_group_name_H-M   'P 1'
#
loop_
_entity.id
_entity.type
_entity.pdbx_description
1 polymer ?
#
loop_
_entity_poly.entity_id
_entity_poly.type
_entity_poly.pdbx_seq_one_letter_code
_entity_poly.pdbx_strand_id
1 'polypeptide(L)'
;MNTDKKEFVCPWCIGGGAKLWEWAVNRQGAIFTLLLRKSTGSGGGDYNGPQPQVIEMTEGMNLSDIIAEGVRREGLPVFLPPESIVGRWAGDRIVLVGDYDDSGLYSLASQMYRNISEPLVEAWNQFVGHEEFQLQYECCGSCSDRFNA
;
A
#
# COMPACT_ATOMS: atom_id res chain seq x y z
N MET A 1 -5.84 -9.15 -7.07
CA MET A 1 -7.02 -8.42 -7.59
C MET A 1 -8.11 -8.40 -6.54
N ASN A 2 -8.97 -7.39 -6.57
CA ASN A 2 -10.13 -7.21 -5.71
C ASN A 2 -11.42 -7.36 -6.52
N THR A 3 -12.22 -8.35 -6.17
CA THR A 3 -13.44 -8.73 -6.89
C THR A 3 -14.67 -7.88 -6.52
N ASP A 4 -14.66 -7.24 -5.35
CA ASP A 4 -15.74 -6.35 -4.92
C ASP A 4 -15.64 -5.00 -5.61
N LYS A 5 -14.43 -4.43 -5.68
CA LYS A 5 -14.20 -3.11 -6.30
C LYS A 5 -13.86 -3.18 -7.78
N LYS A 6 -13.63 -4.37 -8.33
CA LYS A 6 -13.11 -4.58 -9.69
C LYS A 6 -11.81 -3.80 -9.93
N GLU A 7 -10.86 -4.00 -9.03
CA GLU A 7 -9.53 -3.39 -9.09
C GLU A 7 -8.44 -4.46 -9.16
N PHE A 8 -7.32 -4.16 -9.81
CA PHE A 8 -6.18 -5.06 -9.81
C PHE A 8 -4.87 -4.30 -9.76
N VAL A 9 -3.84 -5.01 -9.29
CA VAL A 9 -2.46 -4.56 -9.35
C VAL A 9 -1.80 -5.43 -10.41
N CYS A 10 -1.32 -4.79 -11.48
CA CYS A 10 -0.56 -5.47 -12.51
C CYS A 10 0.85 -5.79 -11.99
N PRO A 11 1.27 -7.08 -11.95
CA PRO A 11 2.59 -7.47 -11.47
C PRO A 11 3.72 -6.86 -12.31
N TRP A 12 3.53 -6.81 -13.63
CA TRP A 12 4.50 -6.26 -14.57
C TRP A 12 4.67 -4.76 -14.42
N CYS A 13 3.57 -4.04 -14.10
CA CYS A 13 3.64 -2.59 -13.92
C CYS A 13 4.43 -2.15 -12.69
N ILE A 14 4.68 -3.05 -11.75
CA ILE A 14 5.39 -2.76 -10.49
C ILE A 14 6.78 -3.44 -10.46
N GLY A 15 7.30 -3.81 -11.64
CA GLY A 15 8.60 -4.46 -11.80
C GLY A 15 8.69 -5.86 -11.19
N GLY A 16 7.56 -6.55 -11.07
CA GLY A 16 7.47 -7.92 -10.55
C GLY A 16 7.09 -8.94 -11.63
N GLY A 17 6.62 -10.11 -11.17
CA GLY A 17 6.09 -11.16 -12.02
C GLY A 17 4.78 -11.75 -11.47
N ALA A 18 4.10 -12.56 -12.28
CA ALA A 18 2.76 -13.06 -11.96
C ALA A 18 2.75 -14.36 -11.13
N LYS A 19 3.90 -14.94 -10.79
CA LYS A 19 3.96 -16.21 -10.05
C LYS A 19 3.88 -15.96 -8.55
N LEU A 20 3.18 -16.84 -7.83
CA LEU A 20 3.07 -16.78 -6.37
C LEU A 20 4.45 -16.66 -5.68
N TRP A 21 5.44 -17.43 -6.12
CA TRP A 21 6.80 -17.37 -5.58
C TRP A 21 7.43 -15.99 -5.73
N GLU A 22 7.25 -15.31 -6.87
CA GLU A 22 7.80 -13.97 -7.13
C GLU A 22 7.19 -12.93 -6.17
N TRP A 23 5.89 -13.02 -5.89
CA TRP A 23 5.24 -12.17 -4.89
C TRP A 23 5.72 -12.47 -3.46
N ALA A 24 5.99 -13.74 -3.14
CA ALA A 24 6.38 -14.15 -1.80
C ALA A 24 7.81 -13.72 -1.42
N VAL A 25 8.74 -13.71 -2.38
CA VAL A 25 10.16 -13.45 -2.10
C VAL A 25 10.60 -12.01 -2.38
N ASN A 26 9.78 -11.22 -3.09
CA ASN A 26 10.13 -9.85 -3.46
C ASN A 26 9.27 -8.81 -2.72
N ARG A 27 9.76 -7.57 -2.70
CA ARG A 27 9.11 -6.40 -2.07
C ARG A 27 7.69 -6.12 -2.55
N GLN A 28 7.32 -6.55 -3.75
CA GLN A 28 5.95 -6.42 -4.28
C GLN A 28 4.92 -7.12 -3.39
N GLY A 29 5.27 -8.22 -2.71
CA GLY A 29 4.36 -8.86 -1.74
C GLY A 29 3.99 -7.97 -0.56
N ALA A 30 4.91 -7.10 -0.14
CA ALA A 30 4.70 -6.25 1.03
C ALA A 30 3.64 -5.16 0.80
N ILE A 31 3.30 -4.81 -0.45
CA ILE A 31 2.28 -3.80 -0.75
C ILE A 31 0.89 -4.17 -0.22
N PHE A 32 0.64 -5.47 -0.01
CA PHE A 32 -0.61 -5.93 0.57
C PHE A 32 -0.77 -5.43 2.00
N THR A 33 0.32 -5.15 2.74
CA THR A 33 0.22 -4.51 4.06
C THR A 33 -0.45 -3.14 3.96
N LEU A 34 -0.17 -2.38 2.90
CA LEU A 34 -0.78 -1.07 2.68
C LEU A 34 -2.23 -1.20 2.20
N LEU A 35 -2.51 -2.09 1.25
CA LEU A 35 -3.86 -2.28 0.68
C LEU A 35 -4.87 -2.86 1.69
N LEU A 36 -4.41 -3.79 2.54
CA LEU A 36 -5.26 -4.57 3.46
C LEU A 36 -5.38 -3.94 4.85
N ARG A 37 -4.56 -2.94 5.16
CA ARG A 37 -4.55 -2.29 6.49
C ARG A 37 -5.94 -1.79 6.86
N LYS A 38 -6.43 -2.23 8.01
CA LYS A 38 -7.65 -1.72 8.65
C LYS A 38 -7.31 -1.21 10.04
N SER A 39 -7.38 0.10 10.26
CA SER A 39 -7.27 0.68 11.60
C SER A 39 -8.08 1.97 11.69
N THR A 40 -8.65 2.21 12.87
CA THR A 40 -9.44 3.39 13.23
C THR A 40 -8.71 4.34 14.19
N GLY A 41 -7.53 3.95 14.69
CA GLY A 41 -6.73 4.73 15.63
C GLY A 41 -5.29 4.88 15.14
N SER A 42 -4.62 5.90 15.65
CA SER A 42 -3.25 6.24 15.30
C SER A 42 -2.26 5.48 16.16
N GLY A 43 -1.01 5.43 15.72
CA GLY A 43 0.13 4.92 16.45
C GLY A 43 1.40 5.15 15.67
N GLY A 44 2.53 4.72 16.25
CA GLY A 44 3.77 4.66 15.51
C GLY A 44 3.61 3.83 14.23
N GLY A 45 4.15 4.33 13.11
CA GLY A 45 4.16 3.62 11.82
C GLY A 45 2.92 3.81 10.95
N ASP A 46 2.02 4.75 11.26
CA ASP A 46 0.91 5.08 10.37
C ASP A 46 1.35 5.74 9.07
N TYR A 47 0.56 5.50 8.02
CA TYR A 47 0.64 6.25 6.77
C TYR A 47 0.34 7.73 7.02
N ASN A 48 1.23 8.63 6.58
CA ASN A 48 1.21 10.06 6.94
C ASN A 48 1.21 10.33 8.45
N GLY A 49 1.67 9.37 9.26
CA GLY A 49 1.88 9.58 10.69
C GLY A 49 2.93 10.68 10.94
N PRO A 50 2.89 11.34 12.10
CA PRO A 50 3.94 12.29 12.47
C PRO A 50 5.29 11.56 12.48
N GLN A 51 6.30 12.20 11.89
CA GLN A 51 7.68 11.68 11.91
C GLN A 51 8.18 11.51 13.36
N PRO A 52 9.10 10.57 13.62
CA PRO A 52 9.76 10.46 14.91
C PRO A 52 10.32 11.82 15.34
N GLN A 53 9.89 12.31 16.50
CA GLN A 53 10.39 13.58 17.02
C GLN A 53 11.71 13.33 17.75
N VAL A 54 12.78 13.97 17.28
CA VAL A 54 14.03 14.05 18.04
C VAL A 54 13.88 15.22 19.01
N ILE A 55 13.94 14.92 20.31
CA ILE A 55 13.84 15.93 21.36
C ILE A 55 15.21 16.07 22.01
N GLU A 56 15.83 17.24 21.85
CA GLU A 56 17.06 17.57 22.57
C GLU A 56 16.72 17.89 24.03
N MET A 57 17.33 17.16 24.96
CA MET A 57 17.11 17.38 26.38
C MET A 57 17.80 18.68 26.81
N THR A 58 17.01 19.60 27.36
CA THR A 58 17.51 20.82 28.01
C THR A 58 17.34 20.75 29.52
N GLU A 59 18.13 21.52 30.25
CA GLU A 59 18.15 21.54 31.71
C GLU A 59 16.75 21.93 32.25
N GLY A 60 16.18 21.10 33.13
CA GLY A 60 14.86 21.32 33.73
C GLY A 60 13.69 20.60 33.02
N MET A 61 13.92 19.92 31.90
CA MET A 61 12.88 19.09 31.27
C MET A 61 12.68 17.77 32.02
N ASN A 62 11.42 17.36 32.19
CA ASN A 62 11.06 16.06 32.75
C ASN A 62 10.76 15.05 31.64
N LEU A 63 11.56 13.97 31.57
CA LEU A 63 11.41 12.92 30.56
C LEU A 63 10.04 12.23 30.60
N SER A 64 9.46 12.05 31.79
CA SER A 64 8.14 11.42 31.94
C SER A 64 7.02 12.23 31.30
N ASP A 65 7.09 13.56 31.40
CA ASP A 65 6.08 14.46 30.81
C ASP A 65 6.15 14.45 29.27
N ILE A 66 7.37 14.39 28.73
CA ILE A 66 7.63 14.27 27.29
C ILE A 66 7.06 12.95 26.75
N ILE A 67 7.37 11.83 27.42
CA ILE A 67 6.86 10.52 27.02
C ILE A 67 5.33 10.48 27.12
N ALA A 68 4.75 11.04 28.19
CA ALA A 68 3.31 11.08 28.39
C ALA A 68 2.59 11.91 27.31
N GLU A 69 3.20 12.98 26.81
CA GLU A 69 2.67 13.74 25.67
C GLU A 69 2.74 12.94 24.36
N GLY A 70 3.85 12.23 24.11
CA GLY A 70 3.98 11.36 22.95
C GLY A 70 2.94 10.23 22.93
N VAL A 71 2.77 9.53 24.05
CA VAL A 71 1.78 8.45 24.21
C VAL A 71 0.36 8.97 24.05
N ARG A 72 0.04 10.19 24.51
CA ARG A 72 -1.29 10.79 24.35
C ARG A 72 -1.68 11.05 22.90
N ARG A 73 -0.73 11.05 21.95
CA ARG A 73 -1.00 11.21 20.51
C ARG A 73 -1.25 9.89 19.80
N GLU A 74 -0.95 8.76 20.43
CA GLU A 74 -1.37 7.45 19.95
C GLU A 74 -2.87 7.23 20.23
N GLY A 75 -3.54 6.50 19.35
CA GLY A 75 -4.97 6.22 19.43
C GLY A 75 -5.88 7.35 18.92
N LEU A 76 -5.35 8.44 18.39
CA LEU A 76 -6.12 9.48 17.71
C LEU A 76 -6.69 8.98 16.37
N PRO A 77 -7.82 9.49 15.87
CA PRO A 77 -8.34 9.06 14.57
C PRO A 77 -7.34 9.34 13.44
N VAL A 78 -7.08 8.33 12.60
CA VAL A 78 -6.31 8.50 11.35
C VAL A 78 -7.27 8.89 10.24
N PHE A 79 -7.06 10.07 9.66
CA PHE A 79 -7.85 10.55 8.52
C PHE A 79 -7.09 10.27 7.21
N LEU A 80 -7.65 9.38 6.40
CA LEU A 80 -7.22 9.16 5.03
C LEU A 80 -8.27 9.76 4.09
N PRO A 81 -7.86 10.41 3.00
CA PRO A 81 -8.82 10.91 2.03
C PRO A 81 -9.58 9.75 1.36
N PRO A 82 -10.84 9.93 0.92
CA PRO A 82 -11.66 8.85 0.34
C PRO A 82 -11.04 8.13 -0.86
N GLU A 83 -10.19 8.83 -1.62
CA GLU A 83 -9.45 8.34 -2.78
C GLU A 83 -8.16 7.60 -2.42
N SER A 84 -7.80 7.52 -1.13
CA SER A 84 -6.58 6.85 -0.68
C SER A 84 -6.55 5.38 -1.09
N ILE A 85 -5.37 4.93 -1.52
CA ILE A 85 -5.07 3.51 -1.76
C ILE A 85 -4.87 2.75 -0.43
N VAL A 86 -4.55 3.46 0.64
CA VAL A 86 -4.21 2.88 1.94
C VAL A 86 -5.46 2.30 2.59
N GLY A 87 -5.42 1.00 2.89
CA GLY A 87 -6.57 0.25 3.40
C GLY A 87 -7.71 0.11 2.40
N ARG A 88 -7.51 0.46 1.13
CA ARG A 88 -8.58 0.49 0.12
C ARG A 88 -9.25 -0.87 -0.09
N TRP A 89 -8.53 -1.97 0.12
CA TRP A 89 -9.05 -3.33 -0.03
C TRP A 89 -9.42 -3.96 1.33
N ALA A 90 -9.36 -3.22 2.42
CA ALA A 90 -9.63 -3.75 3.75
C ALA A 90 -11.07 -4.28 3.88
N GLY A 91 -11.20 -5.59 4.09
CA GLY A 91 -12.49 -6.26 4.25
C GLY A 91 -13.16 -6.70 2.94
N ASP A 92 -12.54 -6.45 1.79
CA ASP A 92 -13.05 -6.90 0.49
C ASP A 92 -12.62 -8.34 0.17
N ARG A 93 -13.28 -8.96 -0.82
CA ARG A 93 -12.93 -10.26 -1.41
C ARG A 93 -11.78 -10.12 -2.41
N ILE A 94 -10.62 -10.64 -2.03
CA ILE A 94 -9.36 -10.46 -2.74
C ILE A 94 -8.79 -11.83 -3.10
N VAL A 95 -8.25 -11.92 -4.30
CA VAL A 95 -7.57 -13.12 -4.79
C VAL A 95 -6.23 -12.73 -5.42
N LEU A 96 -5.19 -13.53 -5.15
CA LEU A 96 -3.92 -13.46 -5.86
C LEU A 96 -3.95 -14.55 -6.94
N VAL A 97 -3.83 -14.15 -8.20
CA VAL A 97 -4.01 -15.03 -9.35
C VAL A 97 -2.80 -14.86 -10.27
N GLY A 98 -2.22 -15.99 -10.70
CA GLY A 98 -1.11 -16.00 -11.65
C GLY A 98 -1.58 -16.03 -13.10
N ASP A 99 -0.68 -15.76 -14.03
CA ASP A 99 -0.95 -15.66 -15.47
C ASP A 99 -1.20 -17.01 -16.16
N TYR A 100 -0.86 -18.13 -15.52
CA TYR A 100 -1.16 -19.50 -15.97
C TYR A 100 -2.46 -20.06 -15.41
N ASP A 101 -3.22 -19.27 -14.64
CA ASP A 101 -4.51 -19.67 -14.09
C ASP A 101 -5.52 -20.02 -15.20
N ASP A 102 -6.24 -21.14 -15.01
CA ASP A 102 -7.22 -21.64 -15.97
C ASP A 102 -8.65 -21.12 -15.71
N SER A 103 -8.89 -20.50 -14.55
CA SER A 103 -10.19 -19.90 -14.22
C SER A 103 -10.50 -18.65 -15.06
N GLY A 104 -9.50 -18.10 -15.73
CA GLY A 104 -9.61 -16.91 -16.57
C GLY A 104 -9.65 -15.60 -15.77
N LEU A 105 -9.51 -15.65 -14.44
CA LEU A 105 -9.55 -14.47 -13.58
C LEU A 105 -8.43 -13.48 -13.88
N TYR A 106 -7.24 -13.96 -14.24
CA TYR A 106 -6.11 -13.11 -14.63
C TYR A 106 -6.45 -12.26 -15.87
N SER A 107 -6.95 -12.91 -16.93
CA SER A 107 -7.36 -12.23 -18.16
C SER A 107 -8.57 -11.32 -17.95
N LEU A 108 -9.52 -11.73 -17.12
CA LEU A 108 -10.68 -10.91 -16.77
C LEU A 108 -10.24 -9.62 -16.06
N ALA A 109 -9.34 -9.72 -15.08
CA ALA A 109 -8.85 -8.57 -14.34
C ALA A 109 -8.13 -7.57 -15.26
N SER A 110 -7.22 -8.04 -16.10
CA SER A 110 -6.46 -7.17 -17.00
C SER A 110 -7.31 -6.45 -18.04
N GLN A 111 -8.49 -7.00 -18.37
CA GLN A 111 -9.40 -6.42 -19.37
C GLN A 111 -10.52 -5.57 -18.78
N MET A 112 -11.04 -5.95 -17.62
CA MET A 112 -12.31 -5.42 -17.10
C MET A 112 -12.16 -4.65 -15.80
N TYR A 113 -11.03 -4.79 -15.10
CA TYR A 113 -10.83 -4.17 -13.79
C TYR A 113 -9.97 -2.91 -13.92
N ARG A 114 -10.13 -1.98 -12.99
CA ARG A 114 -9.28 -0.79 -12.91
C ARG A 114 -7.89 -1.19 -12.44
N ASN A 115 -6.86 -0.83 -13.21
CA ASN A 115 -5.48 -0.96 -12.75
C ASN A 115 -5.17 0.15 -11.73
N ILE A 116 -4.71 -0.24 -10.54
CA ILE A 116 -4.32 0.69 -9.47
C ILE A 116 -2.81 0.67 -9.19
N SER A 117 -2.00 0.05 -10.05
CA SER A 117 -0.56 -0.10 -9.85
C SER A 117 0.18 1.24 -9.65
N GLU A 118 -0.10 2.25 -10.47
CA GLU A 118 0.57 3.56 -10.39
C GLU A 118 0.32 4.27 -9.05
N PRO A 119 -0.93 4.58 -8.65
CA PRO A 119 -1.17 5.24 -7.36
C PRO A 119 -0.76 4.37 -6.16
N LEU A 120 -0.70 3.04 -6.33
CA LEU A 120 -0.19 2.15 -5.28
C LEU A 120 1.32 2.26 -5.12
N VAL A 121 2.10 2.34 -6.22
CA VAL A 121 3.55 2.54 -6.16
C VAL A 121 3.87 3.89 -5.53
N GLU A 122 3.14 4.94 -5.91
CA GLU A 122 3.30 6.27 -5.31
C GLU A 122 3.08 6.23 -3.79
N ALA A 123 1.94 5.67 -3.36
CA ALA A 123 1.62 5.56 -1.94
C ALA A 123 2.64 4.68 -1.19
N TRP A 124 3.04 3.56 -1.76
CA TRP A 124 4.05 2.67 -1.17
C TRP A 124 5.39 3.38 -0.97
N ASN A 125 5.88 4.06 -2.00
CA ASN A 125 7.16 4.75 -1.94
C ASN A 125 7.15 5.93 -0.95
N GLN A 126 6.02 6.65 -0.87
CA GLN A 126 5.79 7.68 0.14
C GLN A 126 5.82 7.08 1.56
N PHE A 127 5.18 5.93 1.76
CA PHE A 127 5.10 5.29 3.07
C PHE A 127 6.44 4.74 3.56
N VAL A 128 7.11 3.96 2.72
CA VAL A 128 8.29 3.21 3.15
C VAL A 128 9.50 4.12 3.34
N GLY A 129 9.62 5.19 2.53
CA GLY A 129 10.65 6.22 2.71
C GLY A 129 12.10 5.70 2.65
N HIS A 130 12.32 4.50 2.14
CA HIS A 130 13.64 3.84 2.10
C HIS A 130 13.88 3.27 0.70
N GLU A 131 14.92 3.76 0.01
CA GLU A 131 15.17 3.51 -1.42
C GLU A 131 15.22 2.01 -1.77
N GLU A 132 15.81 1.19 -0.90
CA GLU A 132 15.93 -0.27 -1.09
C GLU A 132 14.57 -0.97 -1.30
N PHE A 133 13.52 -0.46 -0.64
CA PHE A 133 12.19 -1.06 -0.66
C PHE A 133 11.22 -0.35 -1.61
N GLN A 134 11.64 0.71 -2.29
CA GLN A 134 10.81 1.45 -3.23
C GLN A 134 10.52 0.67 -4.50
N LEU A 135 9.28 0.67 -4.96
CA LEU A 135 8.89 0.07 -6.22
C LEU A 135 9.10 1.05 -7.38
N GLN A 136 9.31 0.49 -8.57
CA GLN A 136 9.30 1.26 -9.82
C GLN A 136 7.99 0.98 -10.54
N TYR A 137 7.34 2.05 -11.00
CA TYR A 137 6.19 1.93 -11.88
C TYR A 137 6.65 2.06 -13.32
N GLU A 138 6.25 1.11 -14.15
CA GLU A 138 6.43 1.18 -15.60
C GLU A 138 5.16 0.67 -16.28
N CYS A 139 4.69 1.34 -17.32
CA CYS A 139 3.54 0.84 -18.04
C CYS A 139 3.93 -0.39 -18.87
N CYS A 140 3.32 -1.55 -18.60
CA CYS A 140 3.71 -2.80 -19.25
C CYS A 140 3.19 -2.99 -20.69
N GLY A 141 2.61 -1.95 -21.30
CA GLY A 141 2.00 -2.00 -22.65
C GLY A 141 0.65 -2.73 -22.70
N SER A 142 0.54 -3.88 -22.03
CA SER A 142 -0.69 -4.68 -22.01
C SER A 142 -1.83 -4.07 -21.19
N CYS A 143 -1.52 -3.13 -20.30
CA CYS A 143 -2.50 -2.42 -19.46
C CYS A 143 -2.82 -0.99 -19.92
N SER A 144 -1.96 -0.35 -20.73
CA SER A 144 -2.12 1.04 -21.20
C SER A 144 -3.17 1.22 -22.28
N ASP A 145 -3.41 0.18 -23.09
CA ASP A 145 -4.09 0.37 -24.38
C ASP A 145 -5.62 0.49 -24.28
N ARG A 146 -6.22 0.50 -23.08
CA ARG A 146 -7.67 0.23 -22.96
C ARG A 146 -8.50 1.23 -22.15
N PHE A 147 -7.93 2.36 -21.73
CA PHE A 147 -8.70 3.44 -21.06
C PHE A 147 -8.63 4.79 -21.79
N ASN A 148 -8.05 4.85 -23.01
CA ASN A 148 -8.13 6.00 -23.93
C ASN A 148 -9.20 5.78 -25.03
N ALA A 149 -10.42 5.40 -24.64
CA ALA A 149 -11.58 5.35 -25.52
C ALA A 149 -12.79 6.00 -24.84
#